data_AF-A0A5D0IBU9-F1
#
_entry.id   AF-A0A5D0IBU9-F1
#
_cell.length_a   1.000
_cell.length_b   1.000
_cell.length_c   1.000
_cell.angle_alpha   90.00
_cell.angle_beta   90.00
_cell.angle_gamma   90.00
#
_symmetry.space_group_name_H-M   'P 1'
#
loop_
_entity.id
_entity.type
_entity.pdbx_description
1 polymer ?
#
loop_
_entity_poly.entity_id
_entity_poly.type
_entity_poly.pdbx_seq_one_letter_code
_entity_poly.pdbx_strand_id
1 'polypeptide(L)' 'QLINIFDLLPERRQNIMFSATMTQDVDELITDFFKNPERISIAVSGTPLNNISQNKYNVPNFYTKVNLLVHLL' A
#
# COMPACT_ATOMS: atom_id res chain seq x y z
N GLN A 1 -9.71 20.73 -13.13
CA GLN A 1 -9.55 21.89 -12.22
C GLN A 1 -8.11 22.04 -11.74
N LEU A 2 -7.42 20.99 -11.27
CA LEU A 2 -6.01 21.07 -10.84
C LEU A 2 -5.03 21.45 -11.96
N ILE A 3 -5.26 20.96 -13.19
CA ILE A 3 -4.45 21.26 -14.38
C ILE A 3 -4.32 22.78 -14.59
N ASN A 4 -5.43 23.51 -14.46
CA ASN A 4 -5.46 24.97 -14.62
C ASN A 4 -4.54 25.70 -13.63
N ILE A 5 -4.32 25.14 -12.43
CA ILE A 5 -3.39 25.73 -11.46
C ILE A 5 -1.95 25.47 -11.91
N PHE A 6 -1.65 24.25 -12.39
CA PHE A 6 -0.31 23.89 -12.86
C PHE A 6 0.15 24.71 -14.07
N ASP A 7 -0.78 25.13 -14.94
CA ASP A 7 -0.51 25.99 -16.10
C ASP A 7 -0.09 27.42 -15.70
N LEU A 8 -0.51 27.88 -14.53
CA LEU A 8 -0.18 29.20 -14.00
C LEU A 8 1.13 29.21 -13.18
N LEU A 9 1.68 28.03 -12.89
CA LEU A 9 2.90 27.90 -12.09
C LEU A 9 4.16 27.92 -12.96
N PRO A 10 5.30 28.37 -12.42
CA PRO A 10 6.57 28.32 -13.12
C PRO A 10 6.92 26.91 -13.60
N GLU A 11 7.51 26.79 -14.79
CA GLU A 11 7.92 25.51 -15.38
C GLU A 11 8.86 24.71 -14.46
N ARG A 12 9.75 25.41 -13.74
CA ARG A 12 10.69 24.79 -12.79
C ARG A 12 10.19 24.99 -11.38
N ARG A 13 9.67 23.91 -10.79
CA ARG A 13 9.19 23.86 -9.41
C ARG A 13 9.43 22.49 -8.79
N GLN A 14 9.51 22.45 -7.47
CA GLN A 14 9.50 21.22 -6.69
C GLN A 14 8.09 21.00 -6.16
N ASN A 15 7.52 19.83 -6.44
CA ASN A 15 6.17 19.47 -5.99
C ASN A 15 6.27 18.41 -4.89
N ILE A 16 5.35 18.45 -3.94
CA ILE A 16 5.16 17.41 -2.93
C ILE A 16 3.67 17.05 -2.92
N MET A 17 3.37 15.76 -2.91
CA MET A 17 2.00 15.24 -2.85
C MET A 17 1.86 14.29 -1.66
N PHE A 18 0.78 14.45 -0.90
CA PHE A 18 0.37 13.52 0.14
C PHE A 18 -0.95 12.89 -0.26
N SER A 19 -1.02 11.57 -0.26
CA SER A 19 -2.25 10.83 -0.52
C SER A 19 -2.39 9.66 0.46
N ALA A 20 -3.62 9.39 0.89
CA ALA A 20 -3.93 8.20 1.68
C ALA A 20 -3.96 6.93 0.82
N THR A 21 -4.23 7.06 -0.48
CA THR A 21 -4.35 5.94 -1.43
C THR A 21 -3.66 6.25 -2.75
N MET A 22 -3.13 5.23 -3.40
CA MET A 22 -2.56 5.33 -4.75
C MET A 22 -3.59 4.81 -5.76
N THR A 23 -4.51 5.68 -6.17
CA THR A 23 -5.42 5.39 -7.28
C THR A 23 -4.74 5.65 -8.62
N GLN A 24 -5.32 5.15 -9.71
CA GLN A 24 -4.79 5.38 -11.06
C GLN A 24 -4.69 6.88 -11.38
N ASP A 25 -5.73 7.67 -11.08
CA ASP A 25 -5.74 9.11 -11.30
C ASP A 25 -4.60 9.83 -10.56
N VAL A 26 -4.22 9.37 -9.37
CA VAL A 26 -3.09 9.92 -8.60
C VAL A 26 -1.76 9.57 -9.27
N ASP A 27 -1.61 8.35 -9.79
CA ASP A 27 -0.40 7.93 -10.48
C ASP A 27 -0.20 8.67 -11.81
N GLU A 28 -1.28 8.95 -12.54
CA GLU A 28 -1.28 9.80 -13.74
C GLU A 28 -0.84 11.23 -13.40
N LEU A 29 -1.40 11.85 -12.34
CA LEU A 29 -0.98 13.18 -11.88
C LEU A 29 0.50 13.24 -11.47
N ILE A 30 1.01 12.19 -10.82
CA ILE A 30 2.43 12.13 -10.44
C ILE A 30 3.30 12.06 -11.69
N THR A 31 2.91 11.25 -12.67
CA THR A 31 3.65 11.07 -13.93
C THR A 31 3.72 12.36 -14.73
N ASP A 32 2.62 13.12 -14.78
CA ASP A 32 2.52 14.33 -15.59
C ASP A 32 3.19 15.56 -14.94
N PHE A 33 3.09 15.69 -13.61
CA PHE A 33 3.49 16.93 -12.93
C PHE A 33 4.75 16.82 -12.06
N PHE A 34 5.33 15.63 -11.89
CA PHE A 34 6.53 15.43 -11.07
C PHE A 34 7.71 14.94 -11.89
N LYS A 35 8.87 15.56 -11.69
CA LYS A 35 10.12 15.16 -12.33
C LYS A 35 10.95 14.30 -11.38
N ASN A 36 11.13 13.03 -11.71
CA ASN A 36 11.85 12.03 -10.90
C ASN A 36 11.44 12.04 -9.40
N PRO A 37 10.15 11.84 -9.08
CA PRO A 37 9.68 11.88 -7.69
C PRO A 37 10.21 10.69 -6.88
N GLU A 38 10.61 10.95 -5.64
CA GLU A 38 10.80 9.89 -4.65
C GLU A 38 9.44 9.45 -4.10
N ARG A 39 9.16 8.15 -4.15
CA ARG A 39 7.89 7.57 -3.70
C ARG A 39 8.10 6.92 -2.33
N ILE A 40 7.53 7.51 -1.28
CA ILE A 40 7.53 6.95 0.07
C ILE A 40 6.13 6.42 0.37
N SER A 41 5.99 5.11 0.43
CA SER A 41 4.74 4.46 0.80
C SER A 41 4.87 3.78 2.17
N ILE A 42 3.85 3.98 3.00
CA ILE A 42 3.69 3.24 4.25
C ILE A 42 2.75 2.07 3.93
N ALA A 43 3.13 0.85 4.30
CA ALA A 43 2.29 -0.32 4.05
C ALA A 43 0.90 -0.11 4.66
N VAL A 44 -0.14 -0.37 3.85
CA VAL A 44 -1.53 -0.32 4.33
C VAL A 44 -1.66 -1.38 5.42
N SER A 45 -2.15 -0.97 6.60
CA SER A 45 -2.40 -1.91 7.70
C SER A 45 -3.34 -3.02 7.21
N GLY A 46 -2.87 -4.27 7.28
CA GLY A 46 -3.65 -5.45 6.86
C GLY A 46 -3.10 -6.24 5.66
N THR A 47 -1.99 -5.84 5.05
CA THR A 47 -1.27 -6.71 4.11
C THR A 47 -0.33 -7.68 4.86
N PRO A 48 -0.35 -9.00 4.56
CA PRO A 48 0.61 -9.95 5.09
C PRO A 48 2.04 -9.44 4.90
N LEU A 49 2.82 -9.42 5.98
CA LEU A 49 4.25 -9.13 5.84
C LEU A 49 4.89 -10.22 4.97
N ASN A 50 5.53 -9.83 3.87
CA ASN A 50 6.19 -10.74 2.94
C ASN A 50 7.24 -11.65 3.62
N ASN A 51 7.79 -11.19 4.75
CA ASN A 51 8.79 -11.91 5.52
C ASN A 51 8.19 -12.89 6.55
N ILE A 52 6.87 -13.03 6.63
CA ILE A 52 6.18 -13.94 7.56
C ILE A 52 5.45 -15.01 6.76
N SER A 53 5.85 -16.27 6.93
CA SER A 53 5.07 -17.41 6.44
C SER A 53 3.81 -17.58 7.29
N GLN A 54 2.64 -17.41 6.68
CA GLN A 54 1.34 -17.50 7.35
C GLN A 54 0.59 -18.74 6.86
N ASN A 55 0.20 -19.60 7.79
CA ASN A 55 -0.56 -20.83 7.51
C ASN A 55 -1.82 -20.87 8.38
N LYS A 56 -2.92 -21.44 7.86
CA LYS A 56 -4.16 -21.64 8.61
C LYS A 56 -4.66 -23.08 8.47
N TYR A 57 -5.22 -23.61 9.54
CA TYR A 57 -5.81 -24.94 9.56
C TYR A 57 -7.29 -24.84 9.94
N ASN A 58 -8.17 -25.44 9.14
CA ASN A 58 -9.57 -25.54 9.48
C ASN A 58 -9.77 -26.73 10.43
N VAL A 59 -10.33 -26.50 11.61
CA VAL A 59 -10.60 -27.54 12.61
C VAL A 59 -12.04 -27.47 13.09
N PRO A 60 -12.73 -28.62 13.24
CA PRO A 60 -14.17 -28.65 13.46
C PRO A 60 -14.60 -28.23 14.87
N ASN A 61 -13.74 -28.35 15.89
CA ASN A 61 -14.06 -27.93 17.26
C ASN A 61 -12.79 -27.64 18.12
N PHE A 62 -13.01 -27.12 19.33
CA PHE A 62 -11.94 -26.78 20.27
C PHE A 62 -11.05 -27.97 20.65
N TYR A 63 -11.61 -29.17 20.86
CA TYR A 63 -10.83 -30.36 21.22
C TYR A 63 -9.92 -30.81 20.07
N THR A 64 -10.40 -30.75 18.83
CA THR A 64 -9.59 -31.06 17.65
C THR A 64 -8.46 -30.04 17.41
N LYS A 65 -8.62 -28.80 17.88
CA LYS A 65 -7.53 -27.80 17.86
C LYS A 65 -6.36 -28.20 18.74
N VAL A 66 -6.62 -28.78 19.92
CA VAL A 66 -5.57 -29.26 20.83
C VAL A 66 -4.83 -30.44 20.22
N ASN A 67 -5.55 -31.41 19.63
CA ASN A 67 -4.92 -32.54 18.94
C ASN A 67 -4.06 -32.10 17.76
N LEU A 68 -4.54 -31.12 16.98
CA LEU A 68 -3.76 -30.54 15.88
C LEU A 68 -2.48 -29.86 16.40
N LEU A 69 -2.58 -29.11 17.50
CA LEU A 69 -1.40 -28.46 18.10
C LEU A 69 -0.35 -29.50 18.53
N VAL A 70 -0.77 -30.59 19.17
CA VAL A 70 0.13 -31.70 19.55
C VAL A 70 0.75 -32.39 18.33
N HIS A 71 0.05 -32.44 17.20
CA HIS A 71 0.59 -33.03 15.97
C HIS A 71 1.62 -32.13 15.26
N LEU A 72 1.48 -30.81 15.39
CA LEU A 72 2.35 -29.82 14.73
C LEU A 72 3.64 -29.49 15.52
N LEU A 73 3.65 -29.80 16.83
CA LEU A 73 4.78 -29.59 17.74
C LEU A 73 5.56 -30.89 17.96
#